data_AF-A0A961EKH0-F1
#
_entry.id   AF-A0A961EKH0-F1
#
_cell.length_a   1.000
_cell.length_b   1.000
_cell.length_c   1.000
_cell.angle_alpha   90.00
_cell.angle_beta   90.00
_cell.angle_gamma   90.00
#
_symmetry.space_group_name_H-M   'P 1'
#
loop_
_entity.id
_entity.type
_entity.pdbx_description
1 polymer ?
#
loop_
_entity_poly.entity_id
_entity_poly.type
_entity_poly.pdbx_seq_one_letter_code
_entity_poly.pdbx_strand_id
1 'polypeptide(L)'
;SMGLLKSLLVPGDTGRPRMLEMFRVMAKDPGQLLALNNYKWSQRAVIALVMQTRDNSVTVSGRRGRLGGRTLTSRQGHGEANPSWIPAGHAGTRALAEALGKRVGVRAIPGGSWAELLGFPMTAHFLGGAVIGATAQDGVIDAYHRVWGYPTLHITDGSAISANLGVNPSLTITAQAERAMSLWPKAGEADQRPPQGSAYVRLAPIAPALGDPAAHPAVVA
;
A
#
# COMPACT_ATOMS: atom_id res chain seq x y z
N SER A 1 14.21 2.01 -13.72
CA SER A 1 14.75 1.18 -12.62
C SER A 1 14.45 1.87 -11.29
N MET A 2 14.20 1.13 -10.21
CA MET A 2 13.76 1.70 -8.91
C MET A 2 14.73 2.72 -8.31
N GLY A 3 16.04 2.55 -8.52
CA GLY A 3 17.03 3.48 -7.98
C GLY A 3 17.00 4.90 -8.56
N LEU A 4 16.30 5.13 -9.68
CA LEU A 4 16.08 6.47 -10.24
C LEU A 4 14.98 7.27 -9.49
N LEU A 5 14.18 6.62 -8.64
CA LEU A 5 13.16 7.30 -7.83
C LEU A 5 13.75 8.09 -6.67
N LYS A 6 15.00 7.81 -6.30
CA LYS A 6 15.70 8.45 -5.17
C LYS A 6 16.07 9.88 -5.45
N SER A 7 15.93 10.72 -4.43
CA SER A 7 16.46 12.08 -4.38
C SER A 7 17.22 12.32 -3.07
N LEU A 8 17.62 13.56 -2.81
CA LEU A 8 18.19 13.95 -1.52
C LEU A 8 17.08 14.08 -0.47
N LEU A 9 17.43 13.87 0.80
CA LEU A 9 16.49 14.06 1.91
C LEU A 9 16.31 15.56 2.21
N VAL A 10 15.36 16.19 1.51
CA VAL A 10 15.10 17.64 1.56
C VAL A 10 13.97 17.98 2.53
N PRO A 11 14.19 18.81 3.57
CA PRO A 11 13.13 19.20 4.50
C PRO A 11 11.98 19.92 3.80
N GLY A 12 10.74 19.63 4.24
CA GLY A 12 9.51 20.18 3.65
C GLY A 12 8.93 21.39 4.39
N ASP A 13 9.52 21.80 5.51
CA ASP A 13 8.99 22.77 6.48
C ASP A 13 9.75 24.10 6.52
N THR A 14 10.70 24.33 5.61
CA THR A 14 11.58 25.51 5.67
C THR A 14 10.95 26.81 5.14
N GLY A 15 9.69 26.76 4.67
CA GLY A 15 8.98 27.86 4.02
C GLY A 15 9.50 28.22 2.62
N ARG A 16 10.50 27.47 2.10
CA ARG A 16 11.10 27.69 0.77
C ARG A 16 10.59 26.67 -0.24
N PRO A 17 10.64 26.98 -1.55
CA PRO A 17 10.43 25.98 -2.58
C PRO A 17 11.39 24.79 -2.43
N ARG A 18 10.89 23.55 -2.54
CA ARG A 18 11.67 22.32 -2.33
C ARG A 18 12.92 22.23 -3.21
N MET A 19 12.83 22.72 -4.44
CA MET A 19 13.99 22.78 -5.35
C MET A 19 15.10 23.69 -4.82
N LEU A 20 14.74 24.86 -4.27
CA LEU A 20 15.71 25.76 -3.65
C LEU A 20 16.36 25.14 -2.41
N GLU A 21 15.58 24.45 -1.59
CA GLU A 21 16.11 23.74 -0.42
C GLU A 21 17.04 22.60 -0.82
N MET A 22 16.76 21.88 -1.91
CA MET A 22 17.66 20.86 -2.47
C MET A 22 19.03 21.46 -2.82
N PHE A 23 19.08 22.62 -3.49
CA PHE A 23 20.35 23.28 -3.80
C PHE A 23 21.12 23.66 -2.53
N ARG A 24 20.43 24.10 -1.47
CA ARG A 24 21.06 24.40 -0.18
C ARG A 24 21.62 23.15 0.49
N VAL A 25 20.90 22.03 0.43
CA VAL A 25 21.37 20.74 0.94
C VAL A 25 22.64 20.31 0.19
N MET A 26 22.66 20.41 -1.15
CA MET A 26 23.83 20.11 -1.97
C MET A 26 25.02 21.03 -1.65
N ALA A 27 24.78 22.33 -1.46
CA ALA A 27 25.83 23.29 -1.15
C ALA A 27 26.45 23.07 0.25
N LYS A 28 25.64 22.68 1.25
CA LYS A 28 26.11 22.40 2.62
C LYS A 28 26.92 21.12 2.74
N ASP A 29 26.58 20.11 1.94
CA ASP A 29 27.21 18.79 2.00
C ASP A 29 27.21 18.15 0.60
N PRO A 30 28.20 18.50 -0.24
CA PRO A 30 28.31 17.96 -1.60
C PRO A 30 28.39 16.43 -1.64
N GLY A 31 28.84 15.79 -0.56
CA GLY A 31 28.88 14.34 -0.41
C GLY A 31 27.50 13.67 -0.50
N GLN A 32 26.41 14.40 -0.28
CA GLN A 32 25.06 13.86 -0.45
C GLN A 32 24.73 13.48 -1.89
N LEU A 33 25.41 14.07 -2.88
CA LEU A 33 25.23 13.72 -4.29
C LEU A 33 25.56 12.25 -4.58
N LEU A 34 26.41 11.62 -3.75
CA LEU A 34 26.69 10.18 -3.85
C LEU A 34 25.44 9.31 -3.63
N ALA A 35 24.41 9.82 -2.94
CA ALA A 35 23.13 9.12 -2.81
C ALA A 35 22.39 8.96 -4.15
N LEU A 36 22.67 9.82 -5.13
CA LEU A 36 22.07 9.76 -6.47
C LEU A 36 22.77 8.75 -7.37
N ASN A 37 23.93 8.22 -6.98
CA ASN A 37 24.61 7.19 -7.74
C ASN A 37 23.77 5.90 -7.77
N ASN A 38 23.51 5.40 -8.98
CA ASN A 38 22.71 4.20 -9.21
C ASN A 38 23.55 2.93 -9.42
N TYR A 39 24.88 3.04 -9.42
CA TYR A 39 25.78 1.90 -9.59
C TYR A 39 25.65 0.92 -8.42
N LYS A 40 25.30 -0.34 -8.74
CA LYS A 40 25.04 -1.43 -7.77
C LYS A 40 24.04 -1.03 -6.68
N TRP A 41 23.04 -0.22 -7.03
CA TRP A 41 22.09 0.33 -6.07
C TRP A 41 21.42 -0.73 -5.18
N SER A 42 20.97 -1.85 -5.76
CA SER A 42 20.31 -2.92 -5.01
C SER A 42 21.21 -3.57 -3.95
N GLN A 43 22.53 -3.48 -4.09
CA GLN A 43 23.52 -4.01 -3.13
C GLN A 43 23.92 -2.98 -2.07
N ARG A 44 23.53 -1.71 -2.23
CA ARG A 44 24.05 -0.57 -1.45
C ARG A 44 22.96 0.30 -0.82
N ALA A 45 21.69 -0.10 -0.95
CA ALA A 45 20.57 0.70 -0.51
C ALA A 45 19.70 -0.05 0.51
N VAL A 46 19.31 0.68 1.56
CA VAL A 46 18.26 0.28 2.49
C VAL A 46 17.07 1.19 2.23
N ILE A 47 15.89 0.61 2.01
CA ILE A 47 14.66 1.37 1.74
C ILE A 47 13.93 1.59 3.06
N ALA A 48 13.88 2.84 3.52
CA ALA A 48 13.04 3.23 4.65
C ALA A 48 11.65 3.60 4.12
N LEU A 49 10.65 2.78 4.44
CA LEU A 49 9.25 3.08 4.18
C LEU A 49 8.61 3.57 5.47
N VAL A 50 7.84 4.65 5.39
CA VAL A 50 7.09 5.19 6.52
C VAL A 50 5.60 5.05 6.26
N MET A 51 4.85 4.75 7.31
CA MET A 51 3.39 4.67 7.26
C MET A 51 2.80 5.58 8.32
N GLN A 52 1.58 6.06 8.05
CA GLN A 52 0.83 6.92 8.97
C GLN A 52 -0.60 6.43 9.10
N THR A 53 -1.10 6.44 10.33
CA THR A 53 -2.52 6.23 10.64
C THR A 53 -3.24 7.57 10.52
N ARG A 54 -3.46 8.02 9.28
CA ARG A 54 -4.31 9.18 8.97
C ARG A 54 -5.49 8.73 8.15
N ASP A 55 -6.65 9.32 8.41
CA ASP A 55 -7.83 9.11 7.58
C ASP A 55 -7.70 9.98 6.33
N ASN A 56 -6.93 9.51 5.36
CA ASN A 56 -6.77 10.13 4.05
C ASN A 56 -7.01 9.10 2.95
N SER A 57 -7.39 9.57 1.77
CA SER A 57 -7.64 8.71 0.63
C SER A 57 -7.26 9.36 -0.68
N VAL A 58 -7.11 8.52 -1.70
CA VAL A 58 -6.82 8.93 -3.07
C VAL A 58 -7.83 8.29 -4.00
N THR A 59 -8.49 9.09 -4.84
CA THR A 59 -9.35 8.57 -5.89
C THR A 59 -8.52 8.37 -7.14
N VAL A 60 -8.39 7.13 -7.61
CA VAL A 60 -7.76 6.79 -8.87
C VAL A 60 -8.84 6.62 -9.93
N SER A 61 -8.64 7.20 -11.12
CA SER A 61 -9.58 7.13 -12.22
C SER A 61 -8.87 6.94 -13.55
N GLY A 62 -9.56 6.30 -14.50
CA GLY A 62 -9.08 6.15 -15.86
C GLY A 62 -9.18 7.47 -16.62
N ARG A 63 -8.13 7.84 -17.35
CA ARG A 63 -8.10 8.98 -18.24
C ARG A 63 -7.66 8.54 -19.64
N ARG A 64 -8.23 9.15 -20.68
CA ARG A 64 -7.72 8.98 -22.05
C ARG A 64 -6.50 9.88 -22.26
N GLY A 65 -5.38 9.28 -22.65
CA GLY A 65 -4.16 9.99 -23.00
C GLY A 65 -4.32 10.75 -24.32
N ARG A 66 -3.43 11.72 -24.55
CA ARG A 66 -3.44 12.57 -25.75
C ARG A 66 -3.28 11.79 -27.06
N LEU A 67 -2.66 10.61 -27.01
CA LEU A 67 -2.44 9.71 -28.14
C LEU A 67 -3.45 8.54 -28.18
N GLY A 68 -4.63 8.71 -27.56
CA GLY A 68 -5.71 7.72 -27.62
C GLY A 68 -5.60 6.53 -26.66
N GLY A 69 -4.44 6.29 -26.04
CA GLY A 69 -4.24 5.25 -25.02
C GLY A 69 -4.98 5.53 -23.71
N ARG A 70 -5.20 4.50 -22.88
CA ARG A 70 -5.75 4.65 -21.52
C ARG A 70 -4.59 4.84 -20.53
N THR A 71 -4.75 5.75 -19.58
CA THR A 71 -3.83 5.98 -18.47
C THR A 71 -4.61 6.15 -17.18
N LEU A 72 -3.93 6.12 -16.04
CA LEU A 72 -4.53 6.39 -14.74
C LEU A 72 -4.17 7.81 -14.29
N THR A 73 -5.09 8.44 -13.58
CA THR A 73 -4.86 9.71 -12.90
C THR A 73 -5.43 9.63 -11.50
N SER A 74 -4.84 10.39 -10.57
CA SER A 74 -5.28 10.43 -9.19
C SER A 74 -5.64 11.85 -8.77
N ARG A 75 -6.52 11.94 -7.77
CA ARG A 75 -6.83 13.17 -7.05
C ARG A 75 -7.02 12.87 -5.57
N GLN A 76 -6.96 13.90 -4.74
CA GLN A 76 -7.36 13.81 -3.33
C GLN A 76 -8.76 13.21 -3.22
N GLY A 77 -8.91 12.19 -2.38
CA GLY A 77 -10.20 11.60 -2.03
C GLY A 77 -10.80 12.27 -0.78
N HIS A 78 -11.64 11.54 -0.05
CA HIS A 78 -12.14 11.99 1.25
C HIS A 78 -11.04 12.04 2.32
N GLY A 79 -11.34 12.69 3.44
CA GLY A 79 -10.48 12.75 4.62
C GLY A 79 -9.41 13.86 4.55
N GLU A 80 -8.37 13.70 5.37
CA GLU A 80 -7.23 14.60 5.46
C GLU A 80 -6.44 14.68 4.15
N ALA A 81 -5.71 15.80 3.98
CA ALA A 81 -4.82 15.97 2.85
C ALA A 81 -3.72 14.89 2.83
N ASN A 82 -3.50 14.29 1.66
CA ASN A 82 -2.41 13.34 1.46
C ASN A 82 -1.05 14.07 1.65
N PRO A 83 -0.26 13.70 2.67
CA PRO A 83 0.96 14.42 2.98
C PRO A 83 2.01 14.18 1.90
N SER A 84 2.59 15.27 1.40
CA SER A 84 3.70 15.22 0.46
C SER A 84 5.07 15.21 1.13
N TRP A 85 5.11 15.26 2.47
CA TRP A 85 6.31 15.20 3.31
C TRP A 85 5.93 14.77 4.73
N ILE A 86 6.74 13.91 5.35
CA ILE A 86 6.44 13.33 6.66
C ILE A 86 7.64 13.57 7.60
N PRO A 87 7.54 14.52 8.56
CA PRO A 87 8.67 14.87 9.45
C PRO A 87 9.21 13.68 10.24
N ALA A 88 8.31 12.82 10.77
CA ALA A 88 8.70 11.62 11.49
C ALA A 88 9.47 10.62 10.60
N GLY A 89 9.11 10.52 9.31
CA GLY A 89 9.81 9.70 8.33
C GLY A 89 11.21 10.23 8.02
N HIS A 90 11.36 11.56 7.94
CA HIS A 90 12.67 12.21 7.81
C HIS A 90 13.55 11.97 9.04
N ALA A 91 13.01 12.16 10.24
CA ALA A 91 13.72 11.90 11.50
C ALA A 91 14.17 10.44 11.59
N GLY A 92 13.26 9.49 11.29
CA GLY A 92 13.57 8.06 11.26
C GLY A 92 14.63 7.70 10.23
N THR A 93 14.57 8.28 9.02
CA THR A 93 15.56 8.03 7.96
C THR A 93 16.94 8.55 8.35
N ARG A 94 17.03 9.73 8.99
CA ARG A 94 18.30 10.27 9.50
C ARG A 94 18.87 9.39 10.62
N ALA A 95 18.04 9.00 11.58
CA ALA A 95 18.45 8.12 12.68
C ALA A 95 18.93 6.75 12.17
N LEU A 96 18.22 6.17 11.19
CA LEU A 96 18.63 4.92 10.55
C LEU A 96 19.99 5.07 9.84
N ALA A 97 20.18 6.13 9.07
CA ALA A 97 21.45 6.39 8.40
C ALA A 97 22.60 6.56 9.40
N GLU A 98 22.39 7.30 10.50
CA GLU A 98 23.40 7.46 11.55
C GLU A 98 23.75 6.12 12.21
N ALA A 99 22.73 5.33 12.58
CA ALA A 99 22.93 4.02 13.21
C ALA A 99 23.66 3.05 12.28
N LEU A 100 23.28 2.98 11.00
CA LEU A 100 23.95 2.15 10.00
C LEU A 100 25.40 2.61 9.77
N GLY A 101 25.63 3.93 9.70
CA GLY A 101 26.95 4.49 9.51
C GLY A 101 27.91 4.12 10.65
N LYS A 102 27.45 4.23 11.90
CA LYS A 102 28.19 3.80 13.09
C LYS A 102 28.49 2.30 13.07
N ARG A 103 27.53 1.49 12.64
CA ARG A 103 27.63 0.01 12.70
C ARG A 103 28.50 -0.60 11.61
N VAL A 104 28.48 -0.03 10.41
CA VAL A 104 29.23 -0.52 9.24
C VAL A 104 30.60 0.15 9.12
N GLY A 105 30.82 1.28 9.80
CA GLY A 105 32.06 2.06 9.69
C GLY A 105 32.19 2.82 8.36
N VAL A 106 31.12 2.89 7.58
CA VAL A 106 31.04 3.63 6.32
C VAL A 106 29.85 4.58 6.38
N ARG A 107 30.04 5.82 5.93
CA ARG A 107 28.99 6.83 5.87
C ARG A 107 27.76 6.32 5.11
N ALA A 108 26.63 6.16 5.79
CA ALA A 108 25.33 5.98 5.17
C ALA A 108 24.68 7.35 4.91
N ILE A 109 24.12 7.54 3.72
CA ILE A 109 23.57 8.84 3.30
C ILE A 109 22.03 8.73 3.30
N PRO A 110 21.33 9.53 4.12
CA PRO A 110 19.87 9.55 4.10
C PRO A 110 19.38 10.16 2.78
N GLY A 111 18.47 9.45 2.11
CA GLY A 111 17.88 9.86 0.83
C GLY A 111 16.38 10.06 0.93
N GLY A 112 15.84 10.85 0.02
CA GLY A 112 14.40 11.07 -0.19
C GLY A 112 13.93 10.47 -1.52
N SER A 113 12.79 10.94 -2.02
CA SER A 113 12.29 10.59 -3.35
C SER A 113 11.99 11.82 -4.20
N TRP A 114 12.04 11.68 -5.53
CA TRP A 114 11.67 12.77 -6.44
C TRP A 114 10.21 13.18 -6.29
N ALA A 115 9.31 12.23 -6.02
CA ALA A 115 7.91 12.53 -5.79
C ALA A 115 7.73 13.43 -4.56
N GLU A 116 8.41 13.12 -3.46
CA GLU A 116 8.44 14.00 -2.29
C GLU A 116 9.00 15.37 -2.69
N LEU A 117 10.13 15.46 -3.39
CA LEU A 117 10.67 16.76 -3.79
C LEU A 117 9.70 17.59 -4.65
N LEU A 118 8.94 16.95 -5.53
CA LEU A 118 7.97 17.59 -6.41
C LEU A 118 6.60 17.85 -5.75
N GLY A 119 6.42 17.46 -4.48
CA GLY A 119 5.15 17.70 -3.77
C GLY A 119 4.09 16.63 -4.00
N PHE A 120 4.43 15.51 -4.63
CA PHE A 120 3.50 14.42 -4.89
C PHE A 120 3.47 13.43 -3.72
N PRO A 121 2.27 13.13 -3.16
CA PRO A 121 2.14 12.04 -2.20
C PRO A 121 2.42 10.71 -2.91
N MET A 122 3.05 9.78 -2.19
CA MET A 122 3.29 8.43 -2.66
C MET A 122 2.73 7.41 -1.68
N THR A 123 2.12 6.35 -2.23
CA THR A 123 1.77 5.14 -1.51
C THR A 123 2.22 3.93 -2.32
N ALA A 124 2.60 2.86 -1.63
CA ALA A 124 2.94 1.59 -2.26
C ALA A 124 1.73 0.64 -2.37
N HIS A 125 0.71 0.83 -1.52
CA HIS A 125 -0.42 -0.08 -1.39
C HIS A 125 -1.72 0.70 -1.61
N PHE A 126 -2.24 0.68 -2.84
CA PHE A 126 -3.62 1.10 -3.07
C PHE A 126 -4.55 0.04 -2.49
N LEU A 127 -5.46 0.47 -1.61
CA LEU A 127 -6.42 -0.38 -0.93
C LEU A 127 -7.83 0.15 -1.19
N GLY A 128 -8.83 -0.71 -1.00
CA GLY A 128 -10.23 -0.37 -1.24
C GLY A 128 -10.63 -0.41 -2.73
N GLY A 129 -11.80 0.13 -3.03
CA GLY A 129 -12.41 0.10 -4.37
C GLY A 129 -13.49 -0.98 -4.53
N ALA A 130 -13.37 -2.10 -3.81
CA ALA A 130 -14.43 -3.11 -3.69
C ALA A 130 -14.67 -3.46 -2.21
N VAL A 131 -14.85 -2.42 -1.39
CA VAL A 131 -14.87 -2.53 0.07
C VAL A 131 -16.04 -3.36 0.58
N ILE A 132 -15.83 -3.97 1.75
CA ILE A 132 -16.91 -4.61 2.53
C ILE A 132 -17.88 -3.51 2.99
N GLY A 133 -19.17 -3.70 2.66
CA GLY A 133 -20.27 -2.80 3.04
C GLY A 133 -21.40 -3.55 3.74
N ALA A 134 -22.16 -2.84 4.57
CA ALA A 134 -23.38 -3.37 5.19
C ALA A 134 -24.51 -3.55 4.16
N THR A 135 -24.50 -2.75 3.10
CA THR A 135 -25.45 -2.77 1.98
C THR A 135 -24.71 -2.62 0.65
N ALA A 136 -25.43 -2.81 -0.47
CA ALA A 136 -24.92 -2.56 -1.81
C ALA A 136 -24.66 -1.07 -2.11
N GLN A 137 -25.17 -0.16 -1.27
CA GLN A 137 -24.95 1.27 -1.36
C GLN A 137 -23.64 1.68 -0.66
N ASP A 138 -23.24 0.94 0.38
CA ASP A 138 -22.08 1.26 1.23
C ASP A 138 -20.81 0.49 0.84
N GLY A 139 -20.91 -0.50 -0.05
CA GLY A 139 -19.79 -1.31 -0.50
C GLY A 139 -20.13 -2.22 -1.68
N VAL A 140 -19.11 -2.93 -2.18
CA VAL A 140 -19.25 -3.83 -3.34
C VAL A 140 -19.47 -5.27 -2.91
N ILE A 141 -18.90 -5.65 -1.77
CA ILE A 141 -19.04 -6.99 -1.20
C ILE A 141 -19.70 -6.94 0.19
N ASP A 142 -20.35 -8.04 0.57
CA ASP A 142 -20.90 -8.20 1.92
C ASP A 142 -19.83 -8.67 2.93
N ALA A 143 -20.23 -8.85 4.20
CA ALA A 143 -19.36 -9.30 5.30
C ALA A 143 -18.76 -10.72 5.13
N TYR A 144 -19.20 -11.46 4.11
CA TYR A 144 -18.71 -12.78 3.70
C TYR A 144 -17.96 -12.73 2.36
N HIS A 145 -17.59 -11.54 1.90
CA HIS A 145 -16.83 -11.30 0.66
C HIS A 145 -17.57 -11.68 -0.62
N ARG A 146 -18.91 -11.78 -0.58
CA ARG A 146 -19.75 -12.01 -1.77
C ARG A 146 -20.11 -10.67 -2.40
N VAL A 147 -20.00 -10.54 -3.72
CA VAL A 147 -20.45 -9.36 -4.44
C VAL A 147 -21.96 -9.21 -4.28
N TRP A 148 -22.43 -8.00 -3.97
CA TRP A 148 -23.86 -7.71 -3.85
C TRP A 148 -24.59 -8.02 -5.16
N GLY A 149 -25.66 -8.82 -5.09
CA GLY A 149 -26.44 -9.26 -6.25
C GLY A 149 -25.81 -10.43 -7.05
N TYR A 150 -24.58 -10.83 -6.72
CA TYR A 150 -23.86 -11.93 -7.36
C TYR A 150 -23.19 -12.82 -6.30
N PRO A 151 -23.96 -13.59 -5.50
CA PRO A 151 -23.45 -14.32 -4.33
C PRO A 151 -22.45 -15.45 -4.66
N THR A 152 -22.33 -15.81 -5.94
CA THR A 152 -21.35 -16.77 -6.47
C THR A 152 -20.03 -16.11 -6.91
N LEU A 153 -19.92 -14.78 -6.83
CA LEU A 153 -18.72 -14.01 -7.16
C LEU A 153 -18.14 -13.39 -5.89
N HIS A 154 -16.82 -13.52 -5.71
CA HIS A 154 -16.13 -13.14 -4.46
C HIS A 154 -14.88 -12.32 -4.74
N ILE A 155 -14.53 -11.44 -3.80
CA ILE A 155 -13.32 -10.61 -3.85
C ILE A 155 -12.57 -10.72 -2.52
N THR A 156 -11.29 -11.10 -2.55
CA THR A 156 -10.48 -11.39 -1.35
C THR A 156 -9.07 -10.77 -1.40
N ASP A 157 -8.89 -9.69 -2.16
CA ASP A 157 -7.63 -8.96 -2.26
C ASP A 157 -7.65 -7.63 -1.48
N GLY A 158 -6.63 -6.79 -1.69
CA GLY A 158 -6.52 -5.47 -1.05
C GLY A 158 -7.69 -4.51 -1.35
N SER A 159 -8.51 -4.78 -2.37
CA SER A 159 -9.67 -3.96 -2.69
C SER A 159 -10.83 -4.13 -1.71
N ALA A 160 -10.86 -5.25 -0.98
CA ALA A 160 -11.83 -5.52 0.09
C ALA A 160 -11.57 -4.71 1.37
N ILE A 161 -10.36 -4.20 1.55
CA ILE A 161 -9.96 -3.45 2.75
C ILE A 161 -10.72 -2.11 2.83
N SER A 162 -11.59 -1.97 3.83
CA SER A 162 -12.50 -0.83 3.96
C SER A 162 -11.89 0.43 4.60
N ALA A 163 -10.68 0.37 5.15
CA ALA A 163 -10.06 1.49 5.85
C ALA A 163 -8.53 1.46 5.79
N ASN A 164 -7.89 2.61 6.01
CA ASN A 164 -6.44 2.69 6.11
C ASN A 164 -5.93 1.97 7.37
N LEU A 165 -5.14 0.92 7.18
CA LEU A 165 -4.58 0.11 8.27
C LEU A 165 -3.42 0.80 9.00
N GLY A 166 -2.80 1.83 8.41
CA GLY A 166 -1.60 2.49 8.93
C GLY A 166 -0.34 1.62 8.94
N VAL A 167 -0.44 0.35 8.52
CA VAL A 167 0.64 -0.64 8.45
C VAL A 167 0.52 -1.49 7.18
N ASN A 168 1.52 -2.35 6.91
CA ASN A 168 1.54 -3.21 5.72
C ASN A 168 0.28 -4.10 5.67
N PRO A 169 -0.50 -4.08 4.57
CA PRO A 169 -1.77 -4.78 4.49
C PRO A 169 -1.69 -6.28 4.28
N SER A 170 -0.50 -6.84 3.95
CA SER A 170 -0.38 -8.24 3.49
C SER A 170 -1.07 -9.25 4.42
N LEU A 171 -0.76 -9.22 5.72
CA LEU A 171 -1.35 -10.14 6.69
C LEU A 171 -2.85 -9.90 6.91
N THR A 172 -3.33 -8.67 6.73
CA THR A 172 -4.77 -8.38 6.84
C THR A 172 -5.52 -8.93 5.63
N ILE A 173 -4.94 -8.81 4.43
CA ILE A 173 -5.50 -9.40 3.21
C ILE A 173 -5.53 -10.92 3.36
N THR A 174 -4.43 -11.54 3.80
CA THR A 174 -4.38 -12.99 4.06
C THR A 174 -5.45 -13.41 5.07
N ALA A 175 -5.54 -12.73 6.21
CA ALA A 175 -6.53 -13.06 7.24
C ALA A 175 -7.98 -12.93 6.74
N GLN A 176 -8.28 -11.90 5.94
CA GLN A 176 -9.61 -11.73 5.33
C GLN A 176 -9.91 -12.81 4.30
N ALA A 177 -8.94 -13.13 3.43
CA ALA A 177 -9.08 -14.18 2.43
C ALA A 177 -9.29 -15.56 3.07
N GLU A 178 -8.46 -15.93 4.04
CA GLU A 178 -8.59 -17.19 4.78
C GLU A 178 -9.93 -17.29 5.50
N ARG A 179 -10.34 -16.21 6.17
CA ARG A 179 -11.66 -16.15 6.81
C ARG A 179 -12.76 -16.37 5.78
N ALA A 180 -12.77 -15.64 4.67
CA ALA A 180 -13.81 -15.75 3.65
C ALA A 180 -13.90 -17.17 3.07
N MET A 181 -12.76 -17.79 2.77
CA MET A 181 -12.69 -19.15 2.24
C MET A 181 -13.11 -20.20 3.26
N SER A 182 -12.78 -20.01 4.54
CA SER A 182 -13.20 -20.91 5.61
C SER A 182 -14.72 -20.94 5.83
N LEU A 183 -15.46 -19.97 5.32
CA LEU A 183 -16.92 -19.92 5.41
C LEU A 183 -17.62 -20.39 4.13
N TRP A 184 -16.86 -20.82 3.12
CA TRP A 184 -17.40 -21.28 1.85
C TRP A 184 -17.90 -22.72 2.00
N PRO A 185 -19.14 -23.05 1.54
CA PRO A 185 -19.61 -24.42 1.56
C PRO A 185 -18.74 -25.36 0.71
N LYS A 186 -18.61 -26.61 1.14
CA LYS A 186 -18.01 -27.64 0.27
C LYS A 186 -18.92 -27.92 -0.92
N ALA A 187 -18.35 -28.47 -1.99
CA ALA A 187 -19.11 -28.85 -3.18
C ALA A 187 -20.25 -29.81 -2.82
N GLY A 188 -21.48 -29.45 -3.19
CA GLY A 188 -22.68 -30.24 -2.88
C GLY A 188 -23.27 -30.01 -1.48
N GLU A 189 -22.62 -29.23 -0.61
CA GLU A 189 -23.17 -28.85 0.68
C GLU A 189 -24.00 -27.57 0.61
N ALA A 190 -24.95 -27.44 1.53
CA ALA A 190 -25.74 -26.22 1.67
C ALA A 190 -24.88 -25.07 2.21
N ASP A 191 -25.01 -23.89 1.58
CA ASP A 191 -24.37 -22.67 2.05
C ASP A 191 -24.96 -22.24 3.40
N GLN A 192 -24.14 -22.28 4.45
CA GLN A 192 -24.54 -21.88 5.81
C GLN A 192 -24.50 -20.36 6.01
N ARG A 193 -23.97 -19.60 5.04
CA ARG A 193 -23.93 -18.14 5.12
C ARG A 193 -25.33 -17.56 4.97
N PRO A 194 -25.76 -16.63 5.84
CA PRO A 194 -27.04 -15.96 5.68
C PRO A 194 -27.20 -15.33 4.29
N PRO A 195 -28.43 -15.26 3.74
CA PRO A 195 -28.70 -14.50 2.52
C PRO A 195 -28.24 -13.04 2.64
N GLN A 196 -27.81 -12.45 1.53
CA GLN A 196 -27.48 -11.02 1.47
C GLN A 196 -28.65 -10.16 2.00
N GLY A 197 -28.33 -9.13 2.78
CA GLY A 197 -29.31 -8.26 3.46
C GLY A 197 -29.75 -8.75 4.85
N SER A 198 -29.38 -9.98 5.24
CA SER A 198 -29.57 -10.46 6.61
C SER A 198 -28.55 -9.84 7.57
N ALA A 199 -28.87 -9.82 8.86
CA ALA A 199 -27.91 -9.46 9.90
C ALA A 199 -26.68 -10.38 9.87
N TYR A 200 -25.51 -9.86 10.22
CA TYR A 200 -24.28 -10.64 10.28
C TYR A 200 -24.38 -11.75 11.34
N VAL A 201 -24.02 -12.97 10.95
CA VAL A 201 -23.91 -14.12 11.84
C VAL A 201 -22.47 -14.63 11.84
N ARG A 202 -21.89 -14.79 13.02
CA ARG A 202 -20.58 -15.44 13.17
C ARG A 202 -20.74 -16.93 12.94
N LEU A 203 -20.09 -17.46 11.90
CA LEU A 203 -20.11 -18.88 11.56
C LEU A 203 -18.82 -19.54 12.05
N ALA A 204 -18.90 -20.84 12.34
CA ALA A 204 -17.72 -21.67 12.55
C ALA A 204 -17.00 -21.87 11.20
N PRO A 205 -15.65 -21.87 11.18
CA PRO A 205 -14.89 -22.29 10.01
C PRO A 205 -15.25 -23.72 9.58
N ILE A 206 -15.47 -23.91 8.29
CA ILE A 206 -15.62 -25.20 7.64
C ILE A 206 -14.22 -25.74 7.37
N ALA A 207 -13.90 -26.90 7.93
CA ALA A 207 -12.63 -27.57 7.64
C ALA A 207 -12.58 -27.92 6.14
N PRO A 208 -11.44 -27.71 5.46
CA PRO A 208 -11.30 -28.13 4.09
C PRO A 208 -11.51 -29.65 3.99
N ALA A 209 -12.22 -30.09 2.95
CA ALA A 209 -12.19 -31.48 2.55
C ALA A 209 -10.81 -31.72 1.92
N LEU A 210 -9.81 -32.00 2.75
CA LEU A 210 -8.51 -32.45 2.28
C LEU A 210 -8.72 -33.83 1.63
N GLY A 211 -8.85 -33.85 0.30
CA GLY A 211 -8.53 -35.02 -0.49
C GLY A 211 -7.01 -35.27 -0.48
N ASP A 212 -6.57 -36.33 -1.15
CA ASP A 212 -5.14 -36.65 -1.30
C ASP A 212 -4.32 -35.38 -1.66
N PRO A 213 -3.35 -34.96 -0.82
CA PRO A 213 -2.49 -33.79 -1.06
C PRO A 213 -1.82 -33.78 -2.43
N ALA A 214 -1.67 -34.93 -3.10
CA ALA A 214 -1.10 -35.05 -4.43
C ALA A 214 -2.00 -34.51 -5.56
N ALA A 215 -3.29 -34.26 -5.32
CA ALA A 215 -4.25 -33.83 -6.34
C ALA A 215 -4.42 -32.31 -6.46
N HIS A 216 -3.80 -31.52 -5.57
CA HIS A 216 -3.88 -30.06 -5.66
C HIS A 216 -2.80 -29.54 -6.63
N PRO A 217 -3.17 -28.89 -7.75
CA PRO A 217 -2.17 -28.18 -8.54
C PRO A 217 -1.57 -27.11 -7.62
N ALA A 218 -0.26 -27.20 -7.43
CA ALA A 218 0.49 -26.21 -6.67
C ALA A 218 0.10 -24.82 -7.16
N VAL A 219 -0.48 -24.01 -6.27
CA VAL A 219 -0.57 -22.58 -6.49
C VAL A 219 0.86 -22.06 -6.39
N VAL A 220 1.53 -22.00 -7.55
CA VAL A 220 2.83 -21.36 -7.70
C VAL A 220 2.57 -19.85 -7.56
N ALA A 221 3.08 -19.29 -6.46
CA ALA A 221 3.17 -17.85 -6.23
C ALA A 221 4.19 -17.19 -7.17
#